data_AF-T0VD73-F1
#
_entry.id   AF-T0VD73-F1
#
_cell.length_a   1.000
_cell.length_b   1.000
_cell.length_c   1.000
_cell.angle_alpha   90.00
_cell.angle_beta   90.00
_cell.angle_gamma   90.00
#
_symmetry.space_group_name_H-M   'P 1'
#
loop_
_entity.id
_entity.type
_entity.pdbx_description
1 polymer ?
#
loop_
_entity_poly.entity_id
_entity_poly.type
_entity_poly.pdbx_seq_one_letter_code
_entity_poly.pdbx_strand_id
1 'polypeptide(L)' 'MKQRLGLATALLANPDILILDEPINGLDPEGIRWVRNFYNLLSMK' A
#
# COMPACT_ATOMS: atom_id res chain seq x y z
N MET A 1 -7.70 5.26 7.43
CA MET A 1 -6.84 4.52 8.39
C MET A 1 -6.87 3.00 8.16
N LYS A 2 -8.03 2.38 7.88
CA LYS A 2 -8.16 0.92 7.59
C LYS A 2 -7.22 0.40 6.50
N GLN A 3 -7.07 1.11 5.38
CA GLN A 3 -6.29 0.64 4.23
C GLN A 3 -4.79 0.51 4.54
N ARG A 4 -4.23 1.46 5.32
CA ARG A 4 -2.82 1.42 5.74
C ARG A 4 -2.54 0.26 6.68
N LEU A 5 -3.45 -0.01 7.61
CA LEU A 5 -3.34 -1.14 8.53
C LEU A 5 -3.47 -2.48 7.79
N GLY A 6 -4.45 -2.61 6.88
CA GLY A 6 -4.60 -3.82 6.07
C GLY A 6 -3.36 -4.12 5.23
N LEU A 7 -2.76 -3.09 4.63
CA LEU A 7 -1.52 -3.21 3.86
C LEU A 7 -0.35 -3.64 4.74
N ALA A 8 -0.17 -3.01 5.90
CA ALA A 8 0.88 -3.39 6.85
C ALA A 8 0.72 -4.85 7.30
N THR A 9 -0.50 -5.30 7.61
CA THR A 9 -0.77 -6.68 7.98
C THR A 9 -0.47 -7.66 6.85
N ALA A 10 -0.82 -7.34 5.61
CA ALA A 10 -0.52 -8.19 4.45
C ALA A 10 0.99 -8.38 4.23
N LEU A 11 1.79 -7.34 4.45
CA LEU A 11 3.25 -7.39 4.32
C LEU A 11 3.94 -8.20 5.41
N LEU A 12 3.35 -8.33 6.60
CA LEU A 12 3.96 -9.10 7.69
C LEU A 12 4.18 -10.57 7.33
N ALA A 13 3.37 -11.11 6.42
CA ALA A 13 3.51 -12.47 5.91
C ALA A 13 4.68 -12.63 4.91
N ASN A 14 5.38 -11.55 4.55
CA ASN A 14 6.42 -11.50 3.53
C ASN A 14 6.01 -12.22 2.23
N PRO A 15 4.89 -11.83 1.60
CA PRO A 15 4.39 -12.52 0.42
C PRO A 15 5.28 -12.28 -0.80
N ASP A 16 5.44 -13.29 -1.65
CA ASP A 16 6.12 -13.15 -2.95
C ASP A 16 5.31 -12.27 -3.92
N ILE A 17 3.98 -12.26 -3.76
CA ILE A 17 3.06 -11.50 -4.59
C ILE A 17 2.05 -10.78 -3.70
N LEU A 18 1.96 -9.45 -3.84
CA LEU A 18 0.97 -8.61 -3.17
C LEU A 18 0.00 -8.04 -4.21
N ILE A 19 -1.27 -8.42 -4.11
CA ILE A 19 -2.35 -7.90 -4.98
C ILE A 19 -3.16 -6.88 -4.17
N LEU A 20 -3.42 -5.72 -4.77
CA LEU A 20 -4.23 -4.67 -4.19
C LEU A 20 -5.34 -4.30 -5.15
N ASP A 21 -6.58 -4.34 -4.66
CA ASP A 21 -7.73 -3.86 -5.42
C ASP A 21 -8.04 -2.42 -5.04
N GLU A 22 -8.20 -1.56 -6.05
CA GLU A 22 -8.47 -0.12 -5.93
C GLU A 22 -7.69 0.62 -4.81
N PRO A 23 -6.34 0.57 -4.76
CA PRO A 23 -5.56 1.01 -3.61
C PRO A 23 -5.54 2.52 -3.33
N ILE A 24 -6.13 3.31 -4.23
CA ILE A 24 -6.18 4.78 -4.14
C ILE A 24 -7.62 5.32 -4.08
N ASN A 25 -8.63 4.45 -4.15
CA ASN A 25 -10.02 4.89 -4.19
C ASN A 25 -10.43 5.56 -2.86
N GLY A 26 -11.13 6.69 -2.96
CA GLY A 26 -11.57 7.46 -1.80
C GLY A 26 -10.44 8.12 -0.98
N LEU A 27 -9.20 8.12 -1.48
CA LEU A 27 -8.10 8.84 -0.84
C LEU A 27 -8.07 10.30 -1.25
N ASP A 28 -7.71 11.16 -0.31
CA ASP A 28 -7.33 12.54 -0.59
C ASP A 28 -5.95 12.60 -1.29
N PRO A 29 -5.54 13.77 -1.82
CA PRO A 29 -4.25 13.89 -2.51
C PRO A 29 -3.04 13.50 -1.66
N GLU A 30 -3.10 13.63 -0.34
CA GLU A 30 -2.01 13.22 0.56
C GLU A 30 -1.93 11.69 0.66
N GLY A 31 -3.08 11.02 0.81
CA GLY A 31 -3.18 9.57 0.79
C GLY A 31 -2.65 8.97 -0.51
N ILE A 32 -2.96 9.58 -1.65
CA ILE A 32 -2.42 9.14 -2.96
C ILE A 32 -0.89 9.24 -2.97
N ARG A 33 -0.32 10.36 -2.49
CA ARG A 33 1.15 10.53 -2.42
C ARG A 33 1.79 9.49 -1.50
N TRP A 34 1.17 9.20 -0.35
CA TRP A 34 1.65 8.17 0.56
C TRP A 34 1.69 6.79 -0.11
N VAL A 35 0.61 6.39 -0.78
CA VAL A 35 0.54 5.09 -1.49
C VAL A 35 1.63 5.02 -2.59
N ARG A 36 1.83 6.09 -3.35
CA ARG A 36 2.88 6.14 -4.38
C ARG A 36 4.29 5.99 -3.79
N ASN A 37 4.58 6.69 -2.70
CA ASN A 37 5.88 6.56 -2.03
C ASN A 37 6.09 5.16 -1.46
N PHE A 38 5.03 4.57 -0.93
CA PHE A 38 5.05 3.20 -0.43
C PHE A 38 5.35 2.17 -1.53
N TYR A 39 4.76 2.31 -2.73
CA TYR A 39 5.10 1.44 -3.86
C TYR A 39 6.55 1.59 -4.32
N ASN A 40 7.07 2.82 -4.36
CA ASN A 40 8.49 3.03 -4.68
C ASN A 40 9.39 2.29 -3.70
N LEU A 41 9.08 2.35 -2.39
CA LEU A 41 9.81 1.60 -1.36
C LEU A 41 9.78 0.08 -1.61
N LEU A 42 8.61 -0.47 -1.96
CA LEU A 42 8.47 -1.89 -2.25
C LEU A 42 9.23 -2.32 -3.52
N SER A 43 9.24 -1.48 -4.55
CA SER A 43 9.92 -1.79 -5.82
C SER A 43 11.46 -1.74 -5.74
N MET A 44 12.01 -1.20 -4.65
CA MET A 44 13.45 -1.17 -4.39
C MET A 44 13.94 -2.39 -3.60
N LYS A 45 13.02 -3.25 -3.15
CA LYS A 45 13.31 -4.53 -2.50
C LYS A 45 13.40 -5.63 -3.55
#